data_AF-A0A7K1C976-F1
#
_entry.id   AF-A0A7K1C976-F1
#
_cell.length_a   1.000
_cell.length_b   1.000
_cell.length_c   1.000
_cell.angle_alpha   90.00
_cell.angle_beta   90.00
_cell.angle_gamma   90.00
#
_symmetry.space_group_name_H-M   'P 1'
#
loop_
_entity.id
_entity.type
_entity.pdbx_description
1 polymer ?
#
loop_
_entity_poly.entity_id
_entity_poly.type
_entity_poly.pdbx_seq_one_letter_code
_entity_poly.pdbx_strand_id
1 'polypeptide(L)'
;MVAQRRVIDRRTVLRLGAAGVSTVALSRVLSACGGSSSPSSALDGPIDDSMSLVQRWVPDQLGPGVQRLPISLADNAGMLMKGPAELTGRVINYLDDSVVADNLVATRRSLGEGSAPFWVFETAIDAPDIYALVVDGGPSDGASLQVREASNLVVPRPGAPLPGFDTPTFDDHRGVEPMCSRLPEPCPFHDVTLNEALADGRRVVYIIGTPAHCRTGVCSPILEGLIPLGDEFSDTVFVHADVYADKAGTTVAPAVNDLSLTFEPVLFVTDTSGSITHRFEGVWHPDEVRAALS
;
A
#
# COMPACT_ATOMS: atom_id res chain seq x y z
N MET A 1 -36.39 -37.86 -26.26
CA MET A 1 -37.53 -37.60 -25.35
C MET A 1 -37.02 -36.83 -24.14
N VAL A 2 -37.19 -35.51 -24.18
CA VAL A 2 -38.06 -34.70 -23.29
C VAL A 2 -37.39 -34.38 -21.95
N ALA A 3 -36.87 -33.16 -21.89
CA ALA A 3 -36.62 -32.42 -20.66
C ALA A 3 -37.95 -32.09 -19.97
N GLN A 4 -37.97 -32.08 -18.63
CA GLN A 4 -39.00 -31.36 -17.89
C GLN A 4 -38.43 -30.75 -16.60
N ARG A 5 -38.28 -29.42 -16.67
CA ARG A 5 -38.14 -28.50 -15.54
C ARG A 5 -39.33 -28.65 -14.59
N ARG A 6 -39.07 -28.66 -13.28
CA ARG A 6 -40.13 -28.42 -12.28
C ARG A 6 -40.24 -26.93 -11.99
N VAL A 7 -41.50 -26.50 -12.02
CA VAL A 7 -42.03 -25.15 -11.97
C VAL A 7 -42.16 -24.69 -10.51
N ILE A 8 -41.85 -23.41 -10.26
CA ILE A 8 -42.20 -22.67 -9.05
C ILE A 8 -43.57 -22.00 -9.29
N ASP A 9 -44.50 -22.11 -8.34
CA ASP A 9 -45.68 -21.24 -8.21
C ASP A 9 -46.02 -21.09 -6.72
N ARG A 10 -45.73 -19.94 -6.10
CA ARG A 10 -46.57 -18.75 -5.82
C ARG A 10 -47.86 -18.99 -5.02
N ARG A 11 -47.98 -18.09 -4.02
CA ARG A 11 -49.19 -17.63 -3.28
C ARG A 11 -49.63 -18.53 -2.12
N THR A 12 -49.54 -17.99 -0.90
CA THR A 12 -50.70 -17.65 -0.05
C THR A 12 -50.23 -16.73 1.10
N VAL A 13 -50.42 -15.41 0.99
CA VAL A 13 -51.49 -14.57 1.60
C VAL A 13 -51.25 -14.20 3.08
N LEU A 14 -50.73 -12.97 3.25
CA LEU A 14 -51.26 -11.81 4.01
C LEU A 14 -51.97 -11.99 5.37
N ARG A 15 -51.44 -11.19 6.31
CA ARG A 15 -52.11 -10.19 7.18
C ARG A 15 -53.06 -10.64 8.28
N LEU A 16 -52.78 -10.15 9.48
CA LEU A 16 -53.59 -9.25 10.35
C LEU A 16 -53.15 -9.51 11.81
N GLY A 17 -52.81 -8.50 12.60
CA GLY A 17 -53.79 -7.65 13.27
C GLY A 17 -53.13 -6.69 14.26
N ALA A 18 -53.88 -5.66 14.62
CA ALA A 18 -53.44 -4.39 15.18
C ALA A 18 -53.52 -4.30 16.72
N ALA A 19 -52.83 -3.26 17.22
CA ALA A 19 -53.15 -2.40 18.37
C ALA A 19 -53.06 -2.92 19.82
N GLY A 20 -52.39 -2.13 20.67
CA GLY A 20 -52.54 -2.19 22.13
C GLY A 20 -51.40 -1.51 22.91
N VAL A 21 -51.64 -0.28 23.37
CA VAL A 21 -50.76 0.53 24.23
C VAL A 21 -50.83 0.06 25.69
N SER A 22 -49.73 0.05 26.43
CA SER A 22 -49.71 0.33 27.89
C SER A 22 -48.29 0.62 28.40
N THR A 23 -48.17 1.77 29.07
CA THR A 23 -46.99 2.27 29.80
C THR A 23 -46.90 1.68 31.20
N VAL A 24 -45.70 1.29 31.66
CA VAL A 24 -45.32 1.34 33.09
C VAL A 24 -43.83 1.72 33.19
N ALA A 25 -43.57 2.84 33.87
CA ALA A 25 -42.25 3.27 34.29
C ALA A 25 -41.85 2.53 35.58
N LEU A 26 -40.58 2.12 35.68
CA LEU A 26 -39.92 1.90 36.97
C LEU A 26 -38.40 2.03 36.81
N SER A 27 -37.88 3.15 37.30
CA SER A 27 -36.46 3.39 37.54
C SER A 27 -35.91 2.43 38.59
N ARG A 28 -34.75 1.84 38.32
CA ARG A 28 -33.86 1.28 39.35
C ARG A 28 -32.43 1.74 39.08
N VAL A 29 -31.90 2.50 40.03
CA VAL A 29 -30.49 2.87 40.17
C VAL A 29 -29.78 1.76 40.97
N LEU A 30 -28.45 1.68 40.78
CA LEU A 30 -27.39 0.95 41.52
C LEU A 30 -26.83 -0.26 40.75
N SER A 31 -25.61 -0.16 40.23
CA SER A 31 -24.39 -0.30 41.04
C SER A 31 -23.16 -0.19 40.15
N ALA A 32 -22.27 0.74 40.48
CA ALA A 32 -20.94 0.81 39.92
C ALA A 32 -20.08 -0.30 40.55
N CYS A 33 -19.60 -1.22 39.73
CA CYS A 33 -18.40 -1.99 40.02
C CYS A 33 -17.37 -1.60 38.97
N GLY A 34 -16.36 -0.84 39.42
CA GLY A 34 -15.16 -0.58 38.65
C GLY A 34 -14.43 -1.89 38.40
N GLY A 35 -14.39 -2.30 37.14
CA GLY A 35 -13.29 -3.04 36.57
C GLY A 35 -12.76 -2.17 35.44
N SER A 36 -11.58 -1.58 35.62
CA SER A 36 -10.82 -1.01 34.51
C SER A 36 -10.33 -2.16 33.65
N SER A 37 -11.25 -2.76 32.88
CA SER A 37 -10.87 -3.43 31.65
C SER A 37 -10.35 -2.33 30.74
N SER A 38 -9.04 -2.29 30.51
CA SER A 38 -8.51 -1.75 29.26
C SER A 38 -9.44 -2.23 28.15
N PRO A 39 -9.85 -1.37 27.21
CA PRO A 39 -10.64 -1.86 26.09
C PRO A 39 -9.79 -2.94 25.45
N SER A 40 -10.18 -4.20 25.62
CA SER A 40 -9.68 -5.26 24.78
C SER A 40 -10.04 -4.78 23.39
N SER A 41 -9.03 -4.52 22.56
CA SER A 41 -9.17 -4.28 21.13
C SER A 41 -9.77 -5.54 20.51
N ALA A 42 -11.06 -5.77 20.78
CA ALA A 42 -11.85 -6.81 20.17
C ALA A 42 -11.99 -6.35 18.74
N LEU A 43 -11.00 -6.72 17.91
CA LEU A 43 -10.95 -6.85 16.46
C LEU A 43 -9.52 -7.22 15.93
N ASP A 44 -8.63 -7.76 16.79
CA ASP A 44 -7.31 -8.33 16.42
C ASP A 44 -7.37 -9.88 16.37
N GLY A 45 -8.10 -10.46 15.40
CA GLY A 45 -8.16 -11.92 15.24
C GLY A 45 -6.79 -12.52 14.86
N PRO A 46 -6.45 -13.76 15.30
CA PRO A 46 -5.24 -14.43 14.84
C PRO A 46 -5.32 -14.71 13.34
N ILE A 47 -4.17 -14.86 12.69
CA ILE A 47 -4.13 -15.43 11.35
C ILE A 47 -4.49 -16.91 11.42
N ASP A 48 -5.20 -17.41 10.40
CA ASP A 48 -5.53 -18.82 10.24
C ASP A 48 -5.27 -19.30 8.80
N ASP A 49 -5.25 -20.62 8.61
CA ASP A 49 -4.90 -21.29 7.36
C ASP A 49 -5.95 -21.14 6.24
N SER A 50 -7.17 -20.69 6.58
CA SER A 50 -8.23 -20.39 5.60
C SER A 50 -8.16 -18.97 5.04
N MET A 51 -7.30 -18.11 5.61
CA MET A 51 -7.04 -16.78 5.09
C MET A 51 -6.22 -16.82 3.79
N SER A 52 -6.00 -15.67 3.17
CA SER A 52 -5.11 -15.50 2.03
C SER A 52 -4.11 -14.38 2.28
N LEU A 53 -2.87 -14.59 1.85
CA LEU A 53 -1.83 -13.57 1.88
C LEU A 53 -1.91 -12.73 0.60
N VAL A 54 -2.37 -11.49 0.72
CA VAL A 54 -2.41 -10.56 -0.40
C VAL A 54 -1.05 -9.88 -0.55
N GLN A 55 -0.35 -10.21 -1.63
CA GLN A 55 0.91 -9.57 -1.99
C GLN A 55 0.69 -8.09 -2.30
N ARG A 56 1.54 -7.22 -1.74
CA ARG A 56 1.48 -5.77 -1.98
C ARG A 56 2.79 -5.21 -2.55
N TRP A 57 3.76 -6.06 -2.88
CA TRP A 57 4.94 -5.71 -3.65
C TRP A 57 4.66 -5.78 -5.16
N VAL A 58 5.60 -5.28 -5.96
CA VAL A 58 5.55 -5.32 -7.42
C VAL A 58 6.28 -6.59 -7.90
N PRO A 59 5.57 -7.62 -8.41
CA PRO A 59 6.15 -8.96 -8.59
C PRO A 59 7.33 -9.04 -9.56
N ASP A 60 7.40 -8.16 -10.56
CA ASP A 60 8.45 -8.15 -11.60
C ASP A 60 9.63 -7.25 -11.27
N GLN A 61 9.62 -6.60 -10.09
CA GLN A 61 10.62 -5.62 -9.66
C GLN A 61 11.46 -6.04 -8.45
N LEU A 62 11.25 -7.25 -7.93
CA LEU A 62 12.12 -7.85 -6.92
C LEU A 62 13.39 -8.42 -7.57
N GLY A 63 14.51 -8.28 -6.88
CA GLY A 63 15.84 -8.61 -7.41
C GLY A 63 16.88 -8.45 -6.31
N PRO A 64 18.12 -8.94 -6.49
CA PRO A 64 19.08 -9.14 -5.40
C PRO A 64 19.20 -8.00 -4.39
N GLY A 65 19.25 -8.35 -3.10
CA GLY A 65 19.45 -7.44 -1.98
C GLY A 65 18.33 -7.50 -0.93
N VAL A 66 18.16 -6.44 -0.15
CA VAL A 66 17.07 -6.33 0.85
C VAL A 66 15.73 -6.19 0.13
N GLN A 67 14.84 -7.15 0.36
CA GLN A 67 13.48 -7.14 -0.17
C GLN A 67 12.52 -6.60 0.88
N ARG A 68 11.64 -5.70 0.43
CA ARG A 68 10.50 -5.19 1.19
C ARG A 68 9.24 -5.93 0.74
N LEU A 69 8.68 -6.75 1.62
CA LEU A 69 7.59 -7.68 1.32
C LEU A 69 6.32 -7.29 2.11
N PRO A 70 5.62 -6.22 1.70
CA PRO A 70 4.35 -5.86 2.30
C PRO A 70 3.26 -6.87 1.91
N ILE A 71 2.49 -7.30 2.91
CA ILE A 71 1.29 -8.12 2.72
C ILE A 71 0.08 -7.52 3.42
N SER A 72 -1.11 -7.83 2.91
CA SER A 72 -2.38 -7.69 3.63
C SER A 72 -3.02 -9.07 3.79
N LEU A 73 -3.98 -9.19 4.70
CA LEU A 73 -4.75 -10.42 4.88
C LEU A 73 -6.09 -10.31 4.15
N ALA A 74 -6.60 -11.43 3.64
CA ALA A 74 -7.91 -11.53 3.01
C ALA A 74 -8.60 -12.84 3.41
N ASP A 75 -9.92 -12.88 3.23
CA ASP A 75 -10.73 -14.10 3.29
C ASP A 75 -11.65 -14.18 2.05
N ASN A 76 -12.62 -15.10 2.08
CA ASN A 76 -13.59 -15.28 1.00
C ASN A 76 -14.51 -14.06 0.76
N ALA A 77 -14.61 -13.13 1.72
CA ALA A 77 -15.38 -11.89 1.59
C ALA A 77 -14.52 -10.73 1.06
N GLY A 78 -13.19 -10.84 1.08
CA GLY A 78 -12.26 -9.88 0.51
C GLY A 78 -11.13 -9.50 1.46
N MET A 79 -10.52 -8.35 1.21
CA MET A 79 -9.41 -7.85 2.05
C MET A 79 -9.91 -7.54 3.46
N LEU A 80 -9.19 -8.04 4.46
CA LEU A 80 -9.52 -7.84 5.87
C LEU A 80 -9.09 -6.43 6.29
N MET A 81 -9.98 -5.73 6.97
CA MET A 81 -9.72 -4.38 7.51
C MET A 81 -9.05 -4.39 8.89
N LYS A 82 -8.68 -5.57 9.37
CA LYS A 82 -8.21 -5.89 10.72
C LYS A 82 -7.31 -7.12 10.68
N GLY A 83 -6.56 -7.36 11.74
CA GLY A 83 -5.64 -8.49 11.87
C GLY A 83 -4.75 -8.35 13.10
N PRO A 84 -3.81 -9.25 13.34
CA PRO A 84 -2.97 -9.22 14.54
C PRO A 84 -2.03 -8.00 14.55
N ALA A 85 -1.60 -7.59 15.74
CA ALA A 85 -0.66 -6.46 15.88
C ALA A 85 0.70 -6.76 15.23
N GLU A 86 1.11 -8.03 15.24
CA GLU A 86 2.34 -8.51 14.63
C GLU A 86 2.07 -9.83 13.89
N LEU A 87 2.85 -10.06 12.84
CA LEU A 87 2.94 -11.35 12.17
C LEU A 87 4.38 -11.83 12.24
N THR A 88 4.55 -13.13 12.41
CA THR A 88 5.85 -13.80 12.30
C THR A 88 5.88 -14.68 11.07
N GLY A 89 7.07 -14.95 10.55
CA GLY A 89 7.20 -15.81 9.40
C GLY A 89 8.63 -16.04 8.97
N ARG A 90 8.76 -16.66 7.80
CA ARG A 90 10.03 -17.05 7.19
C ARG A 90 9.94 -16.93 5.68
N VAL A 91 11.08 -16.80 5.02
CA VAL A 91 11.20 -16.95 3.58
C VAL A 91 11.86 -18.29 3.28
N ILE A 92 11.24 -19.07 2.40
CA ILE A 92 11.77 -20.36 1.93
C ILE A 92 12.02 -20.31 0.43
N ASN A 93 12.97 -21.11 -0.07
CA ASN A 93 13.05 -21.43 -1.49
C ASN A 93 11.82 -22.25 -1.88
N TYR A 94 11.19 -21.89 -3.01
CA TYR A 94 9.92 -22.48 -3.43
C TYR A 94 10.04 -23.93 -3.92
N LEU A 95 11.23 -24.35 -4.38
CA LEU A 95 11.43 -25.66 -4.99
C LEU A 95 11.85 -26.74 -3.99
N ASP A 96 12.68 -26.39 -3.01
CA ASP A 96 13.27 -27.34 -2.06
C ASP A 96 12.93 -27.09 -0.59
N ASP A 97 12.07 -26.10 -0.31
CA ASP A 97 11.64 -25.67 1.02
C ASP A 97 12.80 -25.25 1.96
N SER A 98 14.00 -25.00 1.43
CA SER A 98 15.12 -24.54 2.25
C SER A 98 14.84 -23.15 2.81
N VAL A 99 15.12 -22.97 4.10
CA VAL A 99 14.89 -21.70 4.80
C VAL A 99 15.98 -20.70 4.41
N VAL A 100 15.56 -19.59 3.81
CA VAL A 100 16.42 -18.47 3.39
C VAL A 100 16.51 -17.42 4.50
N ALA A 101 15.40 -17.17 5.18
CA ALA A 101 15.33 -16.27 6.32
C ALA A 101 14.26 -16.77 7.29
N ASP A 102 14.51 -16.67 8.59
CA ASP A 102 13.64 -17.19 9.63
C ASP A 102 13.43 -16.16 10.74
N ASN A 103 12.41 -16.37 11.58
CA ASN A 103 12.07 -15.49 12.71
C ASN A 103 11.84 -14.04 12.27
N LEU A 104 11.31 -13.83 11.06
CA LEU A 104 10.94 -12.51 10.58
C LEU A 104 9.73 -12.02 11.36
N VAL A 105 9.72 -10.74 11.70
CA VAL A 105 8.62 -10.08 12.40
C VAL A 105 8.20 -8.87 11.61
N ALA A 106 6.90 -8.72 11.41
CA ALA A 106 6.31 -7.55 10.79
C ALA A 106 5.24 -6.97 11.71
N THR A 107 5.30 -5.67 11.98
CA THR A 107 4.27 -4.96 12.76
C THR A 107 3.19 -4.43 11.84
N ARG A 108 1.94 -4.48 12.29
CA ARG A 108 0.78 -3.95 11.58
C ARG A 108 0.93 -2.45 11.36
N ARG A 109 0.79 -2.02 10.11
CA ARG A 109 0.71 -0.63 9.65
C ARG A 109 -0.65 -0.37 9.02
N SER A 110 -1.06 0.89 8.96
CA SER A 110 -2.27 1.32 8.24
C SER A 110 -2.04 2.71 7.66
N LEU A 111 -2.66 3.00 6.51
CA LEU A 111 -2.67 4.33 5.91
C LEU A 111 -3.82 5.21 6.42
N GLY A 112 -4.49 4.79 7.50
CA GLY A 112 -5.61 5.49 8.11
C GLY A 112 -6.95 4.83 7.85
N GLU A 113 -8.03 5.57 8.16
CA GLU A 113 -9.39 5.08 8.03
C GLU A 113 -9.72 4.67 6.58
N GLY A 114 -10.41 3.54 6.43
CA GLY A 114 -10.81 3.02 5.11
C GLY A 114 -9.70 2.30 4.34
N SER A 115 -8.45 2.29 4.83
CA SER A 115 -7.35 1.52 4.25
C SER A 115 -7.14 0.20 4.98
N ALA A 116 -6.99 -0.89 4.22
CA ALA A 116 -6.66 -2.18 4.81
C ALA A 116 -5.26 -2.12 5.46
N PRO A 117 -5.08 -2.73 6.64
CA PRO A 117 -3.76 -2.83 7.24
C PRO A 117 -2.82 -3.68 6.40
N PHE A 118 -1.53 -3.46 6.61
CA PHE A 118 -0.48 -4.24 5.98
C PHE A 118 0.67 -4.49 6.96
N TRP A 119 1.45 -5.53 6.68
CA TRP A 119 2.62 -5.92 7.44
C TRP A 119 3.78 -6.01 6.47
N VAL A 120 4.90 -5.40 6.82
CA VAL A 120 6.09 -5.33 5.97
C VAL A 120 7.14 -6.27 6.54
N PHE A 121 7.38 -7.39 5.86
CA PHE A 121 8.53 -8.23 6.14
C PHE A 121 9.73 -7.72 5.35
N GLU A 122 10.88 -7.65 5.99
CA GLU A 122 12.13 -7.25 5.34
C GLU A 122 13.19 -8.32 5.53
N THR A 123 13.85 -8.72 4.45
CA THR A 123 14.96 -9.68 4.49
C THR A 123 15.84 -9.55 3.26
N ALA A 124 17.13 -9.89 3.40
CA ALA A 124 18.03 -10.00 2.26
C ALA A 124 17.75 -11.30 1.48
N ILE A 125 17.68 -11.19 0.15
CA ILE A 125 17.62 -12.32 -0.79
C ILE A 125 18.51 -11.96 -1.98
N ASP A 126 19.68 -12.58 -2.08
CA ASP A 126 20.69 -12.20 -3.06
C ASP A 126 20.65 -13.03 -4.35
N ALA A 127 20.17 -14.27 -4.27
CA ALA A 127 20.11 -15.17 -5.41
C ALA A 127 18.80 -14.95 -6.20
N PRO A 128 18.87 -14.80 -7.54
CA PRO A 128 17.68 -14.86 -8.39
C PRO A 128 17.08 -16.27 -8.38
N ASP A 129 15.86 -16.39 -7.86
CA ASP A 129 15.07 -17.63 -7.80
C ASP A 129 13.61 -17.32 -7.44
N ILE A 130 12.80 -18.37 -7.28
CA ILE A 130 11.44 -18.30 -6.76
C ILE A 130 11.47 -18.69 -5.27
N TYR A 131 10.84 -17.85 -4.44
CA TYR A 131 10.72 -18.03 -3.01
C TYR A 131 9.26 -17.94 -2.58
N ALA A 132 8.98 -18.25 -1.32
CA ALA A 132 7.71 -17.98 -0.67
C ALA A 132 7.92 -17.33 0.69
N LEU A 133 7.17 -16.26 0.97
CA LEU A 133 6.98 -15.74 2.32
C LEU A 133 5.89 -16.57 3.00
N VAL A 134 6.28 -17.36 4.00
CA VAL A 134 5.35 -18.16 4.81
C VAL A 134 5.12 -17.46 6.13
N VAL A 135 3.87 -17.11 6.41
CA VAL A 135 3.45 -16.48 7.67
C VAL A 135 2.98 -17.56 8.64
N ASP A 136 3.45 -17.53 9.88
CA ASP A 136 3.12 -18.55 10.88
C ASP A 136 1.61 -18.52 11.20
N GLY A 137 0.99 -19.71 11.17
CA GLY A 137 -0.45 -19.86 11.34
C GLY A 137 -1.29 -19.51 10.12
N GLY A 138 -0.69 -18.98 9.04
CA GLY A 138 -1.34 -18.74 7.77
C GLY A 138 -1.30 -19.93 6.80
N PRO A 139 -1.68 -19.71 5.54
CA PRO A 139 -1.64 -20.72 4.48
C PRO A 139 -0.23 -21.30 4.28
N SER A 140 -0.15 -22.62 4.14
CA SER A 140 1.13 -23.33 4.05
C SER A 140 1.91 -23.07 2.76
N ASP A 141 1.21 -22.69 1.68
CA ASP A 141 1.79 -22.32 0.39
C ASP A 141 2.43 -20.91 0.42
N GLY A 142 2.08 -20.10 1.42
CA GLY A 142 2.64 -18.76 1.60
C GLY A 142 2.35 -17.82 0.43
N ALA A 143 3.11 -16.73 0.36
CA ALA A 143 3.04 -15.77 -0.72
C ALA A 143 4.29 -15.89 -1.60
N SER A 144 4.13 -16.42 -2.81
CA SER A 144 5.23 -16.60 -3.77
C SER A 144 5.80 -15.27 -4.24
N LEU A 145 7.13 -15.16 -4.30
CA LEU A 145 7.86 -14.02 -4.83
C LEU A 145 8.96 -14.51 -5.79
N GLN A 146 9.27 -13.73 -6.83
CA GLN A 146 10.34 -14.02 -7.76
C GLN A 146 11.43 -12.96 -7.67
N VAL A 147 12.62 -13.34 -7.22
CA VAL A 147 13.80 -12.47 -7.28
C VAL A 147 14.41 -12.63 -8.66
N ARG A 148 14.46 -11.55 -9.44
CA ARG A 148 14.94 -11.56 -10.82
C ARG A 148 16.40 -11.11 -10.90
N GLU A 149 17.10 -11.55 -11.93
CA GLU A 149 18.42 -11.04 -12.28
C GLU A 149 18.42 -9.51 -12.36
N ALA A 150 19.45 -8.87 -11.81
CA ALA A 150 19.54 -7.41 -11.78
C ALA A 150 19.47 -6.79 -13.19
N SER A 151 20.00 -7.48 -14.21
CA SER A 151 19.94 -7.04 -15.61
C SER A 151 18.54 -7.04 -16.22
N ASN A 152 17.57 -7.70 -15.58
CA ASN A 152 16.19 -7.78 -16.05
C ASN A 152 15.28 -6.71 -15.42
N LEU A 153 15.85 -5.82 -14.60
CA LEU A 153 15.15 -4.81 -13.83
C LEU A 153 15.43 -3.45 -14.46
N VAL A 154 14.37 -2.80 -14.91
CA VAL A 154 14.45 -1.57 -15.71
C VAL A 154 14.20 -0.31 -14.90
N VAL A 155 13.50 -0.43 -13.76
CA VAL A 155 13.24 0.70 -12.87
C VAL A 155 14.48 0.95 -12.00
N PRO A 156 14.96 2.20 -11.86
CA PRO A 156 16.11 2.54 -11.04
C PRO A 156 16.03 1.97 -9.61
N ARG A 157 17.20 1.71 -9.03
CA ARG A 157 17.36 1.02 -7.74
C ARG A 157 18.32 1.77 -6.83
N PRO A 158 18.30 1.50 -5.51
CA PRO A 158 19.33 1.98 -4.60
C PRO A 158 20.74 1.74 -5.14
N GLY A 159 21.59 2.77 -5.04
CA GLY A 159 22.95 2.81 -5.57
C GLY A 159 23.09 3.34 -7.00
N ALA A 160 21.99 3.44 -7.77
CA ALA A 160 21.99 4.07 -9.09
C ALA A 160 21.64 5.57 -9.00
N PRO A 161 22.11 6.42 -9.93
CA PRO A 161 21.60 7.78 -10.05
C PRO A 161 20.11 7.78 -10.42
N LEU A 162 19.33 8.70 -9.85
CA LEU A 162 17.95 8.91 -10.27
C LEU A 162 17.93 9.65 -11.63
N PRO A 163 17.34 9.08 -12.70
CA PRO A 163 17.20 9.79 -13.96
C PRO A 163 16.32 11.03 -13.77
N GLY A 164 16.87 12.21 -14.08
CA GLY A 164 16.16 13.48 -14.03
C GLY A 164 15.42 13.78 -15.33
N PHE A 165 14.31 14.50 -15.21
CA PHE A 165 13.62 15.15 -16.31
C PHE A 165 12.84 16.37 -15.77
N ASP A 166 12.29 17.19 -16.66
CA ASP A 166 11.50 18.34 -16.23
C ASP A 166 10.05 17.93 -15.93
N THR A 167 9.72 17.71 -14.65
CA THR A 167 8.36 17.42 -14.18
C THR A 167 7.43 18.64 -14.31
N PRO A 168 6.10 18.45 -14.45
CA PRO A 168 5.13 19.54 -14.34
C PRO A 168 5.23 20.30 -13.01
N THR A 169 5.12 21.63 -13.10
CA THR A 169 5.19 22.58 -11.97
C THR A 169 3.98 23.52 -11.98
N PHE A 170 3.78 24.29 -10.90
CA PHE A 170 2.75 25.34 -10.83
C PHE A 170 2.88 26.39 -11.94
N ASP A 171 4.11 26.72 -12.34
CA ASP A 171 4.38 27.76 -13.33
C ASP A 171 4.33 27.22 -14.78
N ASP A 172 4.67 25.95 -14.98
CA ASP A 172 4.61 25.26 -16.26
C ASP A 172 4.18 23.80 -16.10
N HIS A 173 2.95 23.52 -16.53
CA HIS A 173 2.33 22.19 -16.48
C HIS A 173 2.92 21.22 -17.53
N ARG A 174 3.65 21.72 -18.54
CA ARG A 174 4.33 20.90 -19.57
C ARG A 174 3.41 19.88 -20.28
N GLY A 175 2.16 20.28 -20.50
CA GLY A 175 1.15 19.45 -21.18
C GLY A 175 0.48 18.38 -20.32
N VAL A 176 0.67 18.40 -18.99
CA VAL A 176 -0.02 17.53 -18.02
C VAL A 176 -1.13 18.33 -17.34
N GLU A 177 -2.40 18.01 -17.62
CA GLU A 177 -3.55 18.76 -17.09
C GLU A 177 -4.65 17.84 -16.50
N PRO A 178 -4.86 17.85 -15.18
CA PRO A 178 -4.12 18.62 -14.18
C PRO A 178 -2.72 18.06 -13.95
N MET A 179 -1.76 18.91 -13.56
CA MET A 179 -0.42 18.48 -13.13
C MET A 179 -0.43 17.60 -11.87
N CYS A 180 -1.49 17.72 -11.08
CA CYS A 180 -1.74 16.98 -9.86
C CYS A 180 -3.21 16.55 -9.80
N SER A 181 -3.46 15.26 -9.66
CA SER A 181 -4.80 14.67 -9.56
C SER A 181 -5.32 14.62 -8.12
N ARG A 182 -4.52 15.08 -7.14
CA ARG A 182 -4.98 15.31 -5.77
C ARG A 182 -6.12 16.34 -5.74
N LEU A 183 -7.12 16.09 -4.92
CA LEU A 183 -8.27 16.96 -4.73
C LEU A 183 -8.47 17.28 -3.23
N PRO A 184 -9.05 18.45 -2.89
CA PRO A 184 -9.53 19.51 -3.80
C PRO A 184 -8.42 20.36 -4.40
N GLU A 185 -7.30 20.53 -3.69
CA GLU A 185 -6.16 21.34 -4.12
C GLU A 185 -4.98 20.44 -4.52
N PRO A 186 -4.15 20.87 -5.48
CA PRO A 186 -2.89 20.18 -5.78
C PRO A 186 -2.00 20.08 -4.53
N CYS A 187 -1.11 19.08 -4.50
CA CYS A 187 -0.11 18.97 -3.43
C CYS A 187 0.99 20.04 -3.61
N PRO A 188 1.78 20.37 -2.56
CA PRO A 188 2.82 21.40 -2.65
C PRO A 188 4.08 20.98 -3.41
N PHE A 189 4.16 19.74 -3.90
CA PHE A 189 5.38 19.17 -4.50
C PHE A 189 5.55 19.49 -5.99
N HIS A 190 5.10 20.67 -6.41
CA HIS A 190 5.11 21.14 -7.80
C HIS A 190 5.80 22.52 -7.96
N ASP A 191 6.63 22.92 -6.98
CA ASP A 191 7.35 24.21 -7.04
C ASP A 191 8.55 24.20 -7.99
N VAL A 192 9.19 23.05 -8.16
CA VAL A 192 10.38 22.86 -9.00
C VAL A 192 10.28 21.57 -9.80
N THR A 193 11.01 21.51 -10.90
CA THR A 193 11.19 20.28 -11.67
C THR A 193 12.09 19.27 -10.94
N LEU A 194 12.00 17.99 -11.30
CA LEU A 194 12.95 16.98 -10.81
C LEU A 194 14.41 17.31 -11.18
N ASN A 195 14.67 17.83 -12.38
CA ASN A 195 16.01 18.27 -12.77
C ASN A 195 16.56 19.38 -11.88
N GLU A 196 15.75 20.38 -11.54
CA GLU A 196 16.13 21.45 -10.61
C GLU A 196 16.36 20.90 -9.21
N ALA A 197 15.47 20.03 -8.71
CA ALA A 197 15.61 19.39 -7.41
C ALA A 197 16.92 18.58 -7.29
N LEU A 198 17.29 17.81 -8.33
CA LEU A 198 18.53 17.02 -8.36
C LEU A 198 19.79 17.90 -8.48
N ALA A 199 19.66 19.11 -9.03
CA ALA A 199 20.76 20.07 -9.16
C ALA A 199 20.95 20.96 -7.91
N ASP A 200 19.97 20.99 -7.00
CA ASP A 200 19.92 21.87 -5.83
C ASP A 200 20.93 21.50 -4.73
N GLY A 201 21.50 20.28 -4.77
CA GLY A 201 22.48 19.79 -3.79
C GLY A 201 21.87 19.37 -2.44
N ARG A 202 20.53 19.34 -2.35
CA ARG A 202 19.75 18.74 -1.26
C ARG A 202 19.35 17.31 -1.61
N ARG A 203 18.88 16.56 -0.61
CA ARG A 203 18.25 15.25 -0.84
C ARG A 203 16.95 15.45 -1.61
N VAL A 204 16.55 14.49 -2.43
CA VAL A 204 15.28 14.53 -3.17
C VAL A 204 14.39 13.38 -2.76
N VAL A 205 13.13 13.68 -2.48
CA VAL A 205 12.04 12.70 -2.42
C VAL A 205 11.17 12.90 -3.65
N TYR A 206 11.18 11.92 -4.55
CA TYR A 206 10.40 11.97 -5.78
C TYR A 206 9.32 10.88 -5.77
N ILE A 207 8.06 11.29 -5.76
CA ILE A 207 6.90 10.39 -5.82
C ILE A 207 6.21 10.45 -7.18
N ILE A 208 5.95 9.27 -7.75
CA ILE A 208 5.05 9.09 -8.89
C ILE A 208 3.83 8.30 -8.43
N GLY A 209 2.64 8.88 -8.58
CA GLY A 209 1.38 8.23 -8.27
C GLY A 209 0.19 9.10 -8.62
N THR A 210 -0.98 8.50 -8.83
CA THR A 210 -2.17 9.25 -9.27
C THR A 210 -3.34 9.17 -8.28
N PRO A 211 -3.45 10.09 -7.30
CA PRO A 211 -4.55 10.08 -6.33
C PRO A 211 -5.95 9.85 -6.91
N ALA A 212 -6.30 10.44 -8.06
CA ALA A 212 -7.65 10.31 -8.62
C ALA A 212 -7.91 9.02 -9.41
N HIS A 213 -6.87 8.39 -9.99
CA HIS A 213 -7.03 7.21 -10.87
C HIS A 213 -6.41 5.92 -10.29
N CYS A 214 -5.83 6.00 -9.09
CA CYS A 214 -5.17 4.88 -8.42
C CYS A 214 -6.14 3.72 -8.15
N ARG A 215 -5.92 2.59 -8.82
CA ARG A 215 -6.80 1.42 -8.71
C ARG A 215 -6.74 0.74 -7.34
N THR A 216 -5.61 0.85 -6.66
CA THR A 216 -5.36 0.20 -5.37
C THR A 216 -5.73 1.08 -4.17
N GLY A 217 -6.10 2.34 -4.41
CA GLY A 217 -6.52 3.29 -3.38
C GLY A 217 -5.41 3.79 -2.44
N VAL A 218 -4.15 3.38 -2.64
CA VAL A 218 -3.04 3.76 -1.74
C VAL A 218 -2.36 5.07 -2.09
N CYS A 219 -2.46 5.51 -3.34
CA CYS A 219 -1.72 6.69 -3.83
C CYS A 219 -2.10 7.96 -3.07
N SER A 220 -3.40 8.17 -2.84
CA SER A 220 -3.92 9.34 -2.11
C SER A 220 -3.40 9.40 -0.67
N PRO A 221 -3.65 8.40 0.21
CA PRO A 221 -3.20 8.49 1.59
C PRO A 221 -1.67 8.44 1.75
N ILE A 222 -0.94 7.82 0.81
CA ILE A 222 0.53 7.91 0.77
C ILE A 222 0.96 9.37 0.53
N LEU A 223 0.38 10.03 -0.49
CA LEU A 223 0.70 11.43 -0.79
C LEU A 223 0.33 12.35 0.39
N GLU A 224 -0.85 12.18 1.00
CA GLU A 224 -1.24 12.95 2.19
C GLU A 224 -0.26 12.75 3.35
N GLY A 225 0.27 11.54 3.52
CA GLY A 225 1.26 11.25 4.55
C GLY A 225 2.64 11.87 4.30
N LEU A 226 2.99 12.15 3.04
CA LEU A 226 4.24 12.81 2.67
C LEU A 226 4.18 14.32 2.85
N ILE A 227 3.02 14.96 2.69
CA ILE A 227 2.88 16.43 2.78
C ILE A 227 3.48 16.97 4.10
N PRO A 228 3.15 16.43 5.28
CA PRO A 228 3.79 16.86 6.53
C PRO A 228 5.31 16.61 6.60
N LEU A 229 5.83 15.61 5.88
CA LEU A 229 7.28 15.38 5.82
C LEU A 229 7.99 16.49 5.02
N GLY A 230 7.33 17.06 4.01
CA GLY A 230 7.83 18.22 3.28
C GLY A 230 8.07 19.44 4.18
N ASP A 231 7.21 19.63 5.17
CA ASP A 231 7.38 20.69 6.18
C ASP A 231 8.43 20.33 7.24
N GLU A 232 8.55 19.05 7.58
CA GLU A 232 9.48 18.52 8.59
C GLU A 232 10.95 18.55 8.11
N PHE A 233 11.21 18.19 6.86
CA PHE A 233 12.55 18.02 6.29
C PHE A 233 12.94 19.14 5.31
N SER A 234 13.24 20.34 5.84
CA SER A 234 13.60 21.52 5.03
C SER A 234 14.90 21.37 4.18
N ASP A 235 15.76 20.40 4.53
CA ASP A 235 16.98 20.03 3.79
C ASP A 235 16.72 19.01 2.67
N THR A 236 15.44 18.70 2.40
CA THR A 236 15.00 17.76 1.38
C THR A 236 14.01 18.45 0.43
N VAL A 237 14.14 18.21 -0.87
CA VAL A 237 13.21 18.69 -1.90
C VAL A 237 12.22 17.58 -2.23
N PHE A 238 10.93 17.87 -2.13
CA PHE A 238 9.86 16.94 -2.48
C PHE A 238 9.29 17.29 -3.85
N VAL A 239 9.23 16.30 -4.74
CA VAL A 239 8.70 16.43 -6.10
C VAL A 239 7.63 15.37 -6.31
N HIS A 240 6.53 15.75 -6.96
CA HIS A 240 5.45 14.83 -7.34
C HIS A 240 5.21 14.86 -8.84
N ALA A 241 4.93 13.69 -9.41
CA ALA A 241 4.41 13.57 -10.77
C ALA A 241 3.21 12.62 -10.82
N ASP A 242 2.17 13.02 -11.53
CA ASP A 242 1.04 12.15 -11.82
C ASP A 242 1.38 11.13 -12.92
N VAL A 243 0.69 9.98 -12.89
CA VAL A 243 0.84 8.92 -13.90
C VAL A 243 0.17 9.29 -15.23
N TYR A 244 -0.81 10.19 -15.21
CA TYR A 244 -1.59 10.58 -16.37
C TYR A 244 -1.41 12.07 -16.73
N ALA A 245 -1.34 12.35 -18.03
CA ALA A 245 -1.26 13.69 -18.59
C ALA A 245 -2.63 14.36 -18.75
N ASP A 246 -3.72 13.62 -18.56
CA ASP A 246 -5.08 14.14 -18.68
C ASP A 246 -5.98 13.69 -17.53
N LYS A 247 -6.97 14.53 -17.21
CA LYS A 247 -7.99 14.29 -16.18
C LYS A 247 -8.82 13.02 -16.37
N ALA A 248 -8.93 12.47 -17.59
CA ALA A 248 -9.67 11.24 -17.82
C ALA A 248 -8.83 9.99 -17.53
N GLY A 249 -7.53 10.12 -17.27
CA GLY A 249 -6.61 9.02 -17.02
C GLY A 249 -6.35 8.18 -18.28
N THR A 250 -6.33 8.82 -19.46
CA THR A 250 -6.24 8.11 -20.75
C THR A 250 -4.88 8.20 -21.44
N THR A 251 -4.10 9.23 -21.11
CA THR A 251 -2.79 9.54 -21.69
C THR A 251 -1.75 9.41 -20.60
N VAL A 252 -0.76 8.55 -20.82
CA VAL A 252 0.33 8.33 -19.87
C VAL A 252 1.27 9.55 -19.85
N ALA A 253 1.63 10.02 -18.66
CA ALA A 253 2.53 11.16 -18.47
C ALA A 253 4.01 10.79 -18.75
N PRO A 254 4.87 11.79 -19.08
CA PRO A 254 6.31 11.56 -19.28
C PRO A 254 7.00 10.82 -18.14
N ALA A 255 6.62 11.10 -16.89
CA ALA A 255 7.17 10.48 -15.68
C ALA A 255 7.17 8.94 -15.71
N VAL A 256 6.13 8.34 -16.30
CA VAL A 256 5.97 6.89 -16.40
C VAL A 256 6.86 6.33 -17.50
N ASN A 257 6.93 7.00 -18.64
CA ASN A 257 7.70 6.56 -19.79
C ASN A 257 9.21 6.65 -19.53
N ASP A 258 9.65 7.76 -18.93
CA ASP A 258 11.08 8.05 -18.71
C ASP A 258 11.71 7.10 -17.69
N LEU A 259 10.91 6.58 -16.75
CA LEU A 259 11.32 5.58 -15.76
C LEU A 259 10.87 4.14 -16.10
N SER A 260 10.24 3.93 -17.27
CA SER A 260 9.70 2.63 -17.69
C SER A 260 8.80 1.96 -16.64
N LEU A 261 7.97 2.75 -15.97
CA LEU A 261 7.11 2.29 -14.87
C LEU A 261 5.92 1.51 -15.41
N THR A 262 5.63 0.37 -14.79
CA THR A 262 4.46 -0.48 -15.05
C THR A 262 3.49 -0.53 -13.86
N PHE A 263 3.77 0.24 -12.81
CA PHE A 263 3.08 0.22 -11.53
C PHE A 263 3.08 1.61 -10.89
N GLU A 264 2.22 1.76 -9.89
CA GLU A 264 2.16 2.92 -9.02
C GLU A 264 1.57 2.54 -7.65
N PRO A 265 1.82 3.34 -6.60
CA PRO A 265 2.79 4.43 -6.57
C PRO A 265 4.22 3.91 -6.42
N VAL A 266 5.19 4.75 -6.77
CA VAL A 266 6.61 4.55 -6.50
C VAL A 266 7.22 5.83 -5.92
N LEU A 267 8.13 5.69 -4.97
CA LEU A 267 8.86 6.79 -4.37
C LEU A 267 10.35 6.50 -4.35
N PHE A 268 11.14 7.48 -4.76
CA PHE A 268 12.59 7.46 -4.68
C PHE A 268 13.07 8.47 -3.63
N VAL A 269 14.06 8.08 -2.85
CA VAL A 269 14.80 8.97 -1.95
C VAL A 269 16.25 9.01 -2.43
N THR A 270 16.81 10.20 -2.64
CA THR A 270 18.22 10.36 -3.01
C THR A 270 19.07 10.90 -1.86
N ASP A 271 20.39 10.73 -2.00
CA ASP A 271 21.37 11.58 -1.31
C ASP A 271 21.52 12.94 -2.03
N THR A 272 22.43 13.78 -1.53
CA THR A 272 22.72 15.12 -2.08
C THR A 272 23.45 15.11 -3.42
N SER A 273 23.88 13.94 -3.90
CA SER A 273 24.48 13.75 -5.23
C SER A 273 23.46 13.26 -6.26
N GLY A 274 22.21 13.00 -5.84
CA GLY A 274 21.17 12.43 -6.70
C GLY A 274 21.24 10.90 -6.83
N SER A 275 22.07 10.22 -6.02
CA SER A 275 22.10 8.75 -5.99
C SER A 275 20.95 8.22 -5.14
N ILE A 276 20.23 7.22 -5.65
CA ILE A 276 19.08 6.63 -4.95
C ILE A 276 19.59 5.90 -3.71
N THR A 277 19.05 6.24 -2.56
CA THR A 277 19.29 5.56 -1.29
C THR A 277 18.18 4.57 -0.97
N HIS A 278 16.93 4.92 -1.31
CA HIS A 278 15.75 4.10 -1.04
C HIS A 278 14.76 4.17 -2.20
N ARG A 279 14.04 3.08 -2.41
CA ARG A 279 12.88 2.99 -3.31
C ARG A 279 11.74 2.31 -2.58
N PHE A 280 10.56 2.93 -2.59
CA PHE A 280 9.33 2.35 -2.07
C PHE A 280 8.35 2.13 -3.22
N GLU A 281 7.64 1.01 -3.20
CA GLU A 281 6.69 0.64 -4.25
C GLU A 281 5.47 -0.06 -3.65
N GLY A 282 4.33 0.08 -4.32
CA GLY A 282 3.06 -0.49 -3.86
C GLY A 282 2.51 0.25 -2.64
N VAL A 283 2.65 -0.33 -1.44
CA VAL A 283 2.14 0.24 -0.19
C VAL A 283 3.26 0.48 0.82
N TRP A 284 3.32 1.68 1.40
CA TRP A 284 4.26 2.00 2.49
C TRP A 284 3.67 3.04 3.44
N HIS A 285 4.14 3.01 4.68
CA HIS A 285 3.78 3.99 5.69
C HIS A 285 4.72 5.21 5.60
N PRO A 286 4.24 6.44 5.81
CA PRO A 286 5.08 7.64 5.81
C PRO A 286 6.25 7.59 6.80
N ASP A 287 6.09 6.89 7.92
CA ASP A 287 7.19 6.68 8.87
C ASP A 287 8.39 5.93 8.27
N GLU A 288 8.17 5.08 7.28
CA GLU A 288 9.27 4.40 6.58
C GLU A 288 10.11 5.41 5.77
N VAL A 289 9.45 6.40 5.16
CA VAL A 289 10.12 7.51 4.47
C VAL A 289 10.80 8.45 5.46
N ARG A 290 10.13 8.78 6.57
CA ARG A 290 10.75 9.56 7.66
C ARG A 290 12.01 8.88 8.19
N ALA A 291 11.97 7.57 8.40
CA ALA A 291 13.13 6.80 8.85
C ALA A 291 14.26 6.81 7.82
N ALA A 292 13.95 6.74 6.52
CA ALA A 292 14.94 6.86 5.45
C ALA A 292 15.55 8.27 5.36
N LEU A 293 14.85 9.30 5.84
CA LEU A 293 15.33 10.69 5.86
C LEU A 293 16.08 11.08 7.14
N SER A 294 15.94 10.31 8.21
CA SER A 294 16.62 10.54 9.51
C SER A 294 18.08 10.12 9.49
#